data_AF-A0A957BKN6-F1
#
_entry.id   AF-A0A957BKN6-F1
#
_cell.length_a   1.000
_cell.length_b   1.000
_cell.length_c   1.000
_cell.angle_alpha   90.00
_cell.angle_beta   90.00
_cell.angle_gamma   90.00
#
_symmetry.space_group_name_H-M   'P 1'
#
loop_
_entity.id
_entity.type
_entity.pdbx_description
1 polymer ?
#
loop_
_entity_poly.entity_id
_entity_poly.type
_entity_poly.pdbx_seq_one_letter_code
_entity_poly.pdbx_strand_id
1 'polypeptide(L)'
;MKLLAISDLHLNHEANWAALSRMPAFPKDWLIVAGDVAEKIQDFRRAMDLLSHRFGKIFWTPGNHDLWTIPSDSESKRGLAKYFQLVQICRDFGVLTPEDAFVQWPNSDPPLFIA
;
A
#
# COMPACT_ATOMS: atom_id res chain seq x y z
N MET A 1 -0.43 -10.99 -17.31
CA MET A 1 -0.72 -9.90 -16.39
C MET A 1 -1.84 -10.37 -15.48
N LYS A 2 -1.63 -10.30 -14.18
CA LYS A 2 -2.58 -10.67 -13.14
C LYS A 2 -2.87 -9.45 -12.28
N LEU A 3 -4.08 -9.43 -11.69
CA LEU A 3 -4.41 -8.56 -10.56
C LEU A 3 -4.34 -9.44 -9.32
N LEU A 4 -3.42 -9.10 -8.41
CA LEU A 4 -3.26 -9.78 -7.13
C LEU A 4 -3.78 -8.88 -6.01
N ALA A 5 -4.10 -9.48 -4.86
CA ALA A 5 -4.55 -8.74 -3.68
C ALA A 5 -3.97 -9.37 -2.41
N ILE A 6 -3.67 -8.53 -1.43
CA ILE A 6 -3.26 -8.90 -0.08
C ILE A 6 -3.69 -7.80 0.90
N SER A 7 -3.88 -8.14 2.17
CA SER A 7 -4.08 -7.21 3.29
C SER A 7 -3.25 -7.68 4.49
N ASP A 8 -3.30 -6.93 5.60
CA ASP A 8 -2.80 -7.40 6.90
C ASP A 8 -1.32 -7.79 6.86
N LEU A 9 -0.50 -6.96 6.21
CA LEU A 9 0.94 -7.20 6.15
C LEU A 9 1.57 -7.04 7.54
N HIS A 10 1.02 -6.16 8.39
CA HIS A 10 1.46 -5.91 9.77
C HIS A 10 2.99 -5.90 9.89
N LEU A 11 3.62 -4.97 9.17
CA LEU A 11 5.06 -4.96 8.93
C LEU A 11 5.91 -4.48 10.11
N ASN A 12 5.26 -4.13 11.22
CA ASN A 12 5.89 -4.03 12.53
C ASN A 12 6.38 -5.40 13.05
N HIS A 13 5.86 -6.52 12.51
CA HIS A 13 6.39 -7.86 12.79
C HIS A 13 7.55 -8.21 11.86
N GLU A 14 8.73 -8.46 12.44
CA GLU A 14 9.96 -8.75 11.69
C GLU A 14 9.82 -9.96 10.74
N ALA A 15 9.09 -10.99 11.16
CA ALA A 15 8.84 -12.16 10.32
C ALA A 15 8.07 -11.81 9.04
N ASN A 16 7.08 -10.91 9.14
CA ASN A 16 6.30 -10.45 8.00
C ASN A 16 7.16 -9.59 7.07
N TRP A 17 7.98 -8.69 7.65
CA TRP A 17 8.95 -7.91 6.89
C TRP A 17 9.93 -8.80 6.12
N ALA A 18 10.46 -9.84 6.76
CA ALA A 18 11.38 -10.79 6.14
C ALA A 18 10.70 -11.61 5.03
N ALA A 19 9.43 -11.98 5.20
CA ALA A 19 8.65 -12.64 4.16
C ALA A 19 8.45 -11.72 2.94
N LEU A 20 7.99 -10.48 3.17
CA LEU A 20 7.78 -9.49 2.11
C LEU A 20 9.06 -9.16 1.35
N SER A 21 10.17 -8.97 2.07
CA SER A 21 11.47 -8.61 1.47
C SER A 21 12.05 -9.69 0.55
N ARG A 22 11.73 -10.97 0.81
CA ARG A 22 12.18 -12.12 0.01
C ARG A 22 11.27 -12.43 -1.18
N MET A 23 10.10 -11.79 -1.26
CA MET A 23 9.17 -12.01 -2.35
C MET A 23 9.82 -11.57 -3.68
N PRO A 24 9.69 -12.38 -4.76
CA PRO A 24 10.20 -12.03 -6.07
C PRO A 24 9.45 -10.84 -6.69
N ALA A 25 10.00 -10.27 -7.76
CA ALA A 25 9.37 -9.18 -8.51
C ALA A 25 8.38 -9.73 -9.56
N PHE A 26 7.27 -9.02 -9.71
CA PHE A 26 6.22 -9.27 -10.70
C PHE A 26 5.93 -7.98 -11.49
N PRO A 27 6.88 -7.45 -12.28
CA PRO A 27 6.80 -6.11 -12.88
C PRO A 27 5.67 -5.94 -13.91
N LYS A 28 5.04 -7.04 -14.35
CA LYS A 28 3.91 -7.03 -15.28
C LYS A 28 2.55 -7.13 -14.59
N ASP A 29 2.52 -7.36 -13.29
CA ASP A 29 1.29 -7.62 -12.54
C ASP A 29 0.93 -6.41 -11.66
N TRP A 30 -0.36 -6.30 -11.34
CA TRP A 30 -0.89 -5.26 -10.45
C TRP A 30 -1.14 -5.86 -9.06
N LEU A 31 -1.00 -5.06 -8.01
CA LEU A 31 -1.24 -5.46 -6.62
C LEU A 31 -2.20 -4.51 -5.92
N ILE A 32 -3.22 -5.05 -5.27
CA ILE A 32 -4.04 -4.35 -4.28
C ILE A 32 -3.50 -4.68 -2.89
N VAL A 33 -3.22 -3.65 -2.09
CA VAL A 33 -2.84 -3.72 -0.69
C VAL A 33 -3.99 -3.15 0.14
N ALA A 34 -4.88 -4.04 0.57
CA ALA A 34 -6.17 -3.71 1.17
C ALA A 34 -6.09 -3.46 2.68
N GLY A 35 -5.18 -2.58 3.09
CA GLY A 35 -5.06 -2.10 4.48
C GLY A 35 -4.19 -2.94 5.39
N ASP A 36 -3.96 -2.38 6.59
CA ASP A 36 -3.18 -2.94 7.69
C ASP A 36 -1.76 -3.31 7.28
N VAL A 37 -1.09 -2.34 6.65
CA VAL A 37 0.29 -2.44 6.20
C VAL A 37 1.24 -2.26 7.38
N ALA A 38 1.14 -1.13 8.07
CA ALA A 38 1.98 -0.81 9.22
C ALA A 38 1.43 0.37 10.02
N GLU A 39 1.63 0.33 11.35
CA GLU A 39 1.26 1.44 12.24
C GLU A 39 2.23 2.63 12.11
N LYS A 40 3.53 2.35 11.92
CA LYS A 40 4.58 3.37 11.84
C LYS A 40 4.75 3.93 10.43
N ILE A 41 4.95 5.25 10.34
CA ILE A 41 5.17 5.97 9.08
C ILE A 41 6.38 5.43 8.32
N GLN A 42 7.50 5.18 9.02
CA GLN A 42 8.73 4.68 8.38
C GLN A 42 8.55 3.28 7.77
N ASP A 43 7.88 2.38 8.48
CA ASP A 43 7.63 1.01 8.01
C ASP A 43 6.66 1.02 6.81
N PHE A 44 5.60 1.84 6.88
CA PHE A 44 4.68 2.04 5.76
C PHE A 44 5.41 2.60 4.52
N ARG A 45 6.24 3.62 4.70
CA ARG A 45 7.06 4.21 3.62
C ARG A 45 7.98 3.17 2.99
N ARG A 46 8.68 2.38 3.81
CA ARG A 46 9.57 1.32 3.34
C ARG A 46 8.81 0.23 2.57
N ALA A 47 7.57 -0.06 2.97
CA ALA A 47 6.71 -1.00 2.27
C ALA A 47 6.30 -0.49 0.88
N MET A 48 5.86 0.77 0.78
CA MET A 48 5.50 1.38 -0.51
C MET A 48 6.71 1.43 -1.45
N ASP A 49 7.88 1.81 -0.95
CA ASP A 49 9.14 1.79 -1.70
C ASP A 49 9.44 0.38 -2.26
N LEU A 50 9.49 -0.63 -1.39
CA LEU A 50 9.77 -2.00 -1.79
C LEU A 50 8.76 -2.50 -2.82
N LEU A 51 7.47 -2.32 -2.58
CA LEU A 51 6.42 -2.82 -3.46
C LEU A 51 6.43 -2.11 -4.82
N SER A 52 6.69 -0.80 -4.86
CA SER A 52 6.76 0.00 -6.11
C SER A 52 7.84 -0.51 -7.07
N HIS A 53 8.92 -1.11 -6.53
CA HIS A 53 9.97 -1.76 -7.30
C HIS A 53 9.66 -3.21 -7.69
N ARG A 54 8.56 -3.79 -7.19
CA ARG A 54 8.18 -5.20 -7.39
C ARG A 54 6.98 -5.39 -8.31
N PHE A 55 6.05 -4.44 -8.38
CA PHE A 55 4.83 -4.55 -9.18
C PHE A 55 4.73 -3.43 -10.23
N GLY A 56 4.01 -3.70 -11.31
CA GLY A 56 3.81 -2.72 -12.38
C GLY A 56 2.81 -1.61 -12.04
N LYS A 57 1.86 -1.89 -11.14
CA LYS A 57 0.93 -0.91 -10.58
C LYS A 57 0.44 -1.38 -9.21
N ILE A 58 0.27 -0.45 -8.28
CA ILE A 58 -0.15 -0.75 -6.92
C ILE A 58 -1.31 0.14 -6.54
N PHE A 59 -2.27 -0.44 -5.81
CA PHE A 59 -3.38 0.24 -5.19
C PHE A 59 -3.28 -0.02 -3.69
N TRP A 60 -3.39 1.01 -2.88
CA TRP A 60 -3.48 0.91 -1.44
C TRP A 60 -4.81 1.49 -0.97
N THR A 61 -5.43 0.84 0.02
CA THR A 61 -6.53 1.40 0.80
C THR A 61 -6.16 1.34 2.28
N PRO A 62 -6.53 2.32 3.10
CA PRO A 62 -6.19 2.30 4.53
C PRO A 62 -6.94 1.19 5.28
N GLY A 63 -6.22 0.47 6.13
CA GLY A 63 -6.81 -0.31 7.22
C GLY A 63 -6.85 0.50 8.52
N ASN A 64 -7.39 -0.08 9.59
CA ASN A 64 -7.45 0.63 10.88
C ASN A 64 -6.07 0.77 11.53
N HIS A 65 -5.18 -0.22 11.43
CA HIS A 65 -3.83 -0.14 12.00
C HIS A 65 -2.99 0.93 11.30
N ASP A 66 -3.19 1.11 9.99
CA ASP A 66 -2.54 2.20 9.25
C ASP A 66 -2.88 3.58 9.86
N LEU A 67 -4.08 3.74 10.43
CA LEU A 67 -4.56 5.01 10.99
C LEU A 67 -4.27 5.18 12.49
N TRP A 68 -3.80 4.15 13.19
CA TRP A 68 -3.46 4.25 14.62
C TRP A 68 -2.25 5.15 14.85
N THR A 69 -2.34 6.09 15.78
CA THR A 69 -1.16 6.88 16.20
C THR A 69 -0.57 6.28 17.45
N ILE A 70 0.57 5.60 17.33
CA ILE A 70 1.27 4.97 18.44
C ILE A 70 2.31 5.92 19.06
N PRO A 71 2.52 5.90 20.39
CA PRO A 71 3.45 6.83 21.06
C PRO A 71 4.91 6.73 20.59
N SER A 72 5.31 5.57 20.05
CA SER A 72 6.68 5.30 19.59
C SER A 72 6.97 5.80 18.18
N ASP A 73 6.01 6.41 17.50
CA ASP A 73 6.19 7.02 16.18
C ASP A 73 6.04 8.55 16.28
N SER A 74 7.19 9.23 16.42
CA SER A 74 7.24 10.70 16.49
C SER A 74 7.00 11.38 15.14
N GLU A 75 7.07 10.66 14.02
CA GLU A 75 6.80 11.20 12.68
C GLU A 75 5.31 11.17 12.32
N SER A 76 4.53 10.33 13.01
CA SER A 76 3.11 10.18 12.75
C SER A 76 2.32 11.44 13.09
N LYS A 77 1.58 11.95 12.10
CA LYS A 77 0.44 12.84 12.34
C LYS A 77 -0.71 12.04 12.97
N ARG A 78 -1.85 12.71 13.23
CA ARG A 78 -3.04 12.12 13.88
C ARG A 78 -4.30 12.30 13.02
N GLY A 79 -5.23 11.36 13.12
CA GLY A 79 -6.54 11.42 12.45
C GLY A 79 -6.44 11.65 10.95
N LEU A 80 -7.26 12.56 10.41
CA LEU A 80 -7.27 12.89 8.98
C LEU A 80 -5.90 13.36 8.46
N ALA A 81 -5.10 14.04 9.28
CA ALA A 81 -3.77 14.47 8.89
C ALA A 81 -2.80 13.29 8.71
N LYS A 82 -2.98 12.19 9.46
CA LYS A 82 -2.23 10.93 9.24
C LYS A 82 -2.67 10.27 7.94
N TYR A 83 -3.98 10.19 7.69
CA TYR A 83 -4.49 9.66 6.43
C TYR A 83 -3.84 10.34 5.21
N PHE A 84 -3.85 11.68 5.17
CA PHE A 84 -3.21 12.41 4.07
C PHE A 84 -1.68 12.29 4.05
N GLN A 85 -1.04 12.03 5.19
CA GLN A 85 0.39 11.71 5.23
C GLN A 85 0.66 10.37 4.52
N LEU A 86 -0.17 9.35 4.74
CA LEU A 86 -0.06 8.06 4.05
C LEU A 86 -0.37 8.20 2.55
N VAL A 87 -1.41 8.94 2.18
CA VAL A 87 -1.72 9.24 0.78
C VAL A 87 -0.53 9.92 0.10
N GLN A 88 0.11 10.89 0.77
CA GLN A 88 1.28 11.55 0.21
C GLN A 88 2.45 10.57 0.02
N ILE A 89 2.70 9.67 0.97
CA ILE A 89 3.71 8.62 0.84
C ILE A 89 3.40 7.73 -0.36
N CYS A 90 2.15 7.28 -0.54
CA CYS A 90 1.76 6.50 -1.70
C CYS A 90 2.06 7.24 -3.01
N ARG A 91 1.73 8.53 -3.10
CA ARG A 91 2.02 9.38 -4.27
C ARG A 91 3.52 9.50 -4.55
N ASP A 92 4.36 9.62 -3.52
CA ASP A 92 5.82 9.67 -3.67
C ASP A 92 6.37 8.43 -4.41
N PHE A 93 5.69 7.29 -4.32
CA PHE A 93 6.07 6.01 -4.96
C PHE A 93 5.15 5.59 -6.13
N GLY A 94 4.25 6.47 -6.58
CA GLY A 94 3.30 6.15 -7.66
C GLY A 94 2.28 5.06 -7.30
N VAL A 95 2.02 4.85 -6.02
CA VAL A 95 0.96 3.96 -5.52
C VAL A 95 -0.36 4.72 -5.53
N LEU A 96 -1.40 4.13 -6.12
CA LEU A 96 -2.73 4.71 -6.19
C LEU A 96 -3.48 4.52 -4.88
N THR A 97 -4.33 5.49 -4.56
CA THR A 97 -5.06 5.62 -3.30
C THR A 97 -6.55 5.84 -3.55
N PRO A 98 -7.41 5.80 -2.51
CA PRO A 98 -8.82 6.14 -2.66
C PRO A 98 -9.07 7.60 -3.08
N GLU A 99 -8.06 8.48 -3.00
CA GLU A 99 -8.14 9.88 -3.44
C GLU A 99 -7.91 10.06 -4.95
N ASP A 100 -7.52 8.98 -5.65
CA ASP A 100 -7.23 9.00 -7.08
C ASP A 100 -8.42 8.45 -7.88
N ALA A 101 -8.50 8.81 -9.17
CA ALA A 101 -9.57 8.31 -10.02
C ALA A 101 -9.47 6.79 -10.22
N PHE A 102 -10.63 6.11 -10.26
CA PHE A 102 -10.70 4.68 -10.48
C PHE A 102 -10.05 4.27 -11.82
N VAL A 103 -9.27 3.20 -11.78
CA VAL A 103 -8.50 2.73 -12.93
C VAL A 103 -9.19 1.54 -13.58
N GLN A 104 -9.40 1.61 -14.88
CA GLN A 104 -9.93 0.47 -15.64
C GLN A 104 -8.92 -0.68 -15.69
N TRP A 105 -9.37 -1.90 -15.39
CA TRP A 105 -8.63 -3.13 -15.64
C TRP A 105 -8.46 -3.33 -17.16
N PRO A 106 -7.23 -3.50 -17.68
CA PRO A 106 -7.04 -3.50 -19.13
C PRO A 106 -7.73 -4.67 -19.82
N ASN A 107 -8.27 -4.41 -21.01
CA ASN A 107 -8.91 -5.39 -21.88
C ASN A 107 -10.08 -6.16 -21.25
N SER A 108 -10.68 -5.66 -20.17
CA SER A 108 -11.94 -6.19 -19.65
C SER A 108 -13.11 -5.79 -20.55
N ASP A 109 -13.92 -6.77 -20.95
CA ASP A 109 -15.22 -6.54 -21.58
C ASP A 109 -16.28 -7.39 -20.84
N PRO A 110 -17.25 -6.78 -20.14
CA PRO A 110 -17.47 -5.33 -20.00
C PRO A 110 -16.34 -4.62 -19.22
N PRO A 111 -16.22 -3.27 -19.33
CA PRO A 111 -15.24 -2.50 -18.56
C PRO A 111 -15.34 -2.75 -17.05
N LEU A 112 -14.22 -3.11 -16.44
CA LEU A 112 -14.06 -3.36 -15.01
C LEU A 112 -13.15 -2.28 -14.43
N PHE A 113 -13.55 -1.65 -13.32
CA PHE A 113 -12.78 -0.60 -12.67
C PHE A 113 -12.30 -1.07 -11.30
N ILE A 114 -11.07 -0.69 -10.95
CA ILE A 114 -10.50 -0.86 -9.63
C ILE A 114 -10.84 0.40 -8.83
N ALA A 115 -11.62 0.21 -7.76
CA ALA A 115 -12.19 1.25 -6.92
C ALA A 115 -11.85 1.02 -5.45
#